data_AF-A0A5M9Z9L8-F1
#
_entry.id   AF-A0A5M9Z9L8-F1
#
_cell.length_a   1.000
_cell.length_b   1.000
_cell.length_c   1.000
_cell.angle_alpha   90.00
_cell.angle_beta   90.00
_cell.angle_gamma   90.00
#
_symmetry.space_group_name_H-M   'P 1'
#
loop_
_entity.id
_entity.type
_entity.pdbx_description
1 polymer ?
#
loop_
_entity_poly.entity_id
_entity_poly.type
_entity_poly.pdbx_seq_one_letter_code
_entity_poly.pdbx_strand_id
1 'polypeptide(L)'
;MASNESDERDQYTFDVANHGVDPSDMPVTAEVVGVSEQPVDPAVGAGGNGGRGGGRRREERDDNFSWRDTLIWCGIPILVVILIRVLLVGFYEIPSRSMESTIEPGDRVVTSKLSPRPFGLKRGDVVVFHDPANWLAGEQSGNPLAGDYLIKRVIGLPGDTVECEGAGQPIKVNGVAVNETAYLKAGVDPSAFPFSVTVSANHIFVMGDNRANSADSRYHQDDGDKGLVPMSDVVGVGIARYWPLSRISGLDAHHEVFSNVPDAGSAGDAA
;
A
#
# COMPACT_ATOMS: atom_id res chain seq x y z
N MET A 1 -41.38 -34.12 27.35
CA MET A 1 -40.54 -34.59 28.47
C MET A 1 -39.18 -33.93 28.30
N ALA A 2 -38.70 -33.26 29.36
CA ALA A 2 -37.40 -32.57 29.52
C ALA A 2 -37.18 -31.30 28.66
N SER A 3 -37.27 -30.06 29.19
CA SER A 3 -36.39 -29.31 30.14
C SER A 3 -35.18 -28.69 29.41
N ASN A 4 -34.97 -27.37 29.38
CA ASN A 4 -34.44 -26.45 30.42
C ASN A 4 -34.47 -25.02 29.80
N GLU A 5 -34.41 -23.85 30.44
CA GLU A 5 -34.22 -23.32 31.80
C GLU A 5 -34.57 -21.80 31.64
N SER A 6 -35.55 -21.24 32.36
CA SER A 6 -35.40 -20.41 33.59
C SER A 6 -34.52 -19.16 33.37
N ASP A 7 -35.09 -17.95 33.33
CA ASP A 7 -35.37 -17.06 34.48
C ASP A 7 -34.34 -15.89 34.43
N GLU A 8 -34.58 -14.64 34.81
CA GLU A 8 -35.65 -14.00 35.56
C GLU A 8 -35.54 -12.48 35.33
N ARG A 9 -36.67 -11.78 35.43
CA ARG A 9 -36.78 -10.32 35.56
C ARG A 9 -36.91 -9.95 37.04
N ASP A 10 -36.79 -8.64 37.29
CA ASP A 10 -37.37 -7.89 38.43
C ASP A 10 -36.50 -7.85 39.72
N GLN A 11 -36.45 -6.79 40.55
CA GLN A 11 -37.02 -5.43 40.57
C GLN A 11 -36.33 -4.64 41.71
N TYR A 12 -36.25 -3.32 41.55
CA TYR A 12 -36.39 -2.23 42.55
C TYR A 12 -36.14 -2.48 44.05
N THR A 13 -35.33 -1.62 44.68
CA THR A 13 -35.71 -0.78 45.86
C THR A 13 -34.67 0.33 46.10
N PHE A 14 -35.19 1.53 46.41
CA PHE A 14 -34.52 2.78 46.78
C PHE A 14 -33.86 2.71 48.16
N ASP A 15 -32.79 3.50 48.38
CA ASP A 15 -32.62 4.19 49.66
C ASP A 15 -31.77 5.46 49.53
N VAL A 16 -32.26 6.52 50.18
CA VAL A 16 -31.70 7.89 50.26
C VAL A 16 -31.53 8.20 51.75
N ALA A 17 -30.35 8.67 52.18
CA ALA A 17 -30.12 9.79 53.13
C ALA A 17 -28.75 9.71 53.84
N ASN A 18 -27.85 10.63 53.45
CA ASN A 18 -27.18 11.68 54.25
C ASN A 18 -26.84 11.46 55.75
N HIS A 19 -25.58 11.79 56.14
CA HIS A 19 -25.05 12.46 57.37
C HIS A 19 -23.53 12.17 57.45
N GLY A 20 -22.55 13.07 57.60
CA GLY A 20 -22.42 14.52 57.73
C GLY A 20 -20.96 14.90 58.09
N VAL A 21 -20.45 16.00 57.50
CA VAL A 21 -19.51 17.06 58.01
C VAL A 21 -18.12 16.64 58.60
N ASP A 22 -16.97 16.90 57.95
CA ASP A 22 -16.10 18.13 57.82
C ASP A 22 -15.23 18.47 59.06
N PRO A 23 -13.93 18.81 58.90
CA PRO A 23 -13.54 20.24 58.86
C PRO A 23 -12.37 20.59 57.91
N SER A 24 -12.58 21.61 57.07
CA SER A 24 -11.92 22.94 57.04
C SER A 24 -10.36 22.99 57.02
N ASP A 25 -9.66 23.83 56.24
CA ASP A 25 -9.77 25.29 56.15
C ASP A 25 -9.22 25.86 54.82
N MET A 26 -10.05 26.66 54.17
CA MET A 26 -9.75 27.94 53.49
C MET A 26 -10.93 28.86 53.91
N PRO A 27 -10.89 30.21 53.88
CA PRO A 27 -10.09 31.06 53.00
C PRO A 27 -9.71 32.47 53.56
N VAL A 28 -9.05 33.27 52.69
CA VAL A 28 -9.08 34.74 52.48
C VAL A 28 -9.02 35.75 53.66
N THR A 29 -8.19 36.79 53.50
CA THR A 29 -8.63 38.20 53.36
C THR A 29 -7.46 39.15 53.06
N ALA A 30 -7.79 40.27 52.41
CA ALA A 30 -6.93 41.39 52.05
C ALA A 30 -7.20 42.59 52.99
N GLU A 31 -6.16 43.35 53.34
CA GLU A 31 -6.17 44.79 53.75
C GLU A 31 -4.68 45.24 53.78
N VAL A 32 -4.20 46.29 53.09
CA VAL A 32 -4.43 47.74 53.19
C VAL A 32 -3.66 48.42 54.36
N VAL A 33 -2.71 49.27 53.96
CA VAL A 33 -2.23 50.55 54.56
C VAL A 33 -1.24 50.55 55.75
N GLY A 34 -0.18 51.36 55.58
CA GLY A 34 0.74 51.90 56.59
C GLY A 34 2.01 52.44 55.90
N VAL A 35 2.02 53.64 55.31
CA VAL A 35 2.28 54.99 55.89
C VAL A 35 3.77 55.27 56.22
N SER A 36 4.27 56.35 55.60
CA SER A 36 5.46 57.20 55.89
C SER A 36 6.84 56.51 55.85
N GLU A 37 7.88 57.04 55.19
CA GLU A 37 8.45 58.39 55.37
C GLU A 37 9.07 58.97 54.06
N GLN A 38 8.82 60.26 53.82
CA GLN A 38 9.73 61.19 53.12
C GLN A 38 10.61 61.90 54.18
N PRO A 39 11.65 62.72 53.88
CA PRO A 39 12.05 63.33 52.60
C PRO A 39 13.58 63.34 52.34
N VAL A 40 14.01 63.79 51.15
CA VAL A 40 14.82 65.01 50.97
C VAL A 40 14.98 65.33 49.48
N ASP A 41 14.35 66.41 49.04
CA ASP A 41 14.68 67.09 47.79
C ASP A 41 16.02 67.82 47.93
N PRO A 42 16.65 68.15 46.79
CA PRO A 42 16.88 69.58 46.60
C PRO A 42 16.40 70.10 45.24
N ALA A 43 15.73 71.25 45.36
CA ALA A 43 15.94 72.45 44.55
C ALA A 43 15.71 72.37 43.03
N VAL A 44 14.49 72.77 42.66
CA VAL A 44 14.17 73.89 41.76
C VAL A 44 15.34 74.45 40.92
N GLY A 45 15.20 74.33 39.59
CA GLY A 45 15.94 75.10 38.60
C GLY A 45 15.14 75.21 37.30
N ALA A 46 14.75 76.42 36.97
CA ALA A 46 13.75 76.79 35.97
C ALA A 46 14.13 76.54 34.50
N GLY A 47 13.09 76.40 33.67
CA GLY A 47 13.04 77.03 32.34
C GLY A 47 13.21 76.10 31.14
N GLY A 48 12.32 76.23 30.14
CA GLY A 48 12.62 75.81 28.77
C GLY A 48 11.48 75.15 28.00
N ASN A 49 10.74 75.98 27.29
CA ASN A 49 9.70 75.66 26.31
C ASN A 49 10.16 74.74 25.15
N GLY A 50 9.32 73.75 24.81
CA GLY A 50 8.91 73.41 23.44
C GLY A 50 9.95 72.84 22.45
N GLY A 51 9.86 71.53 22.18
CA GLY A 51 10.53 70.88 21.05
C GLY A 51 9.79 69.62 20.59
N ARG A 52 9.22 69.69 19.38
CA ARG A 52 8.40 68.67 18.71
C ARG A 52 9.22 67.46 18.23
N GLY A 53 8.60 66.28 18.30
CA GLY A 53 8.51 65.33 17.17
C GLY A 53 9.57 64.22 17.08
N GLY A 54 9.12 63.04 16.66
CA GLY A 54 9.97 62.01 16.06
C GLY A 54 9.65 60.60 16.53
N GLY A 55 8.68 59.96 15.88
CA GLY A 55 8.10 58.67 16.23
C GLY A 55 9.08 57.52 16.42
N ARG A 56 8.74 56.65 17.37
CA ARG A 56 9.22 55.27 17.43
C ARG A 56 8.83 54.62 16.10
N ARG A 57 9.82 54.28 15.25
CA ARG A 57 9.60 53.34 14.14
C ARG A 57 9.18 52.02 14.76
N ARG A 58 7.87 51.80 14.78
CA ARG A 58 7.29 50.46 14.83
C ARG A 58 7.66 49.86 13.47
N GLU A 59 8.60 48.92 13.46
CA GLU A 59 8.71 47.99 12.33
C GLU A 59 7.40 47.20 12.31
N GLU A 60 6.44 47.72 11.56
CA GLU A 60 5.36 46.91 11.02
C GLU A 60 6.06 45.92 10.08
N ARG A 61 6.28 44.69 10.56
CA ARG A 61 6.43 43.57 9.66
C ARG A 61 5.10 43.50 8.93
N ASP A 62 5.13 43.82 7.65
CA ASP A 62 4.04 43.51 6.76
C ASP A 62 4.00 41.98 6.68
N ASP A 63 3.11 41.39 7.46
CA ASP A 63 2.79 39.97 7.46
C ASP A 63 1.89 39.65 6.26
N ASN A 64 2.20 40.20 5.09
CA ASN A 64 1.57 39.80 3.84
C ASN A 64 2.27 38.54 3.37
N PHE A 65 1.91 37.41 4.00
CA PHE A 65 2.18 36.08 3.46
C PHE A 65 1.69 36.06 2.01
N SER A 66 2.63 36.28 1.09
CA SER A 66 2.30 36.44 -0.31
C SER A 66 1.74 35.12 -0.77
N TRP A 67 0.58 35.12 -1.42
CA TRP A 67 0.02 33.89 -2.00
C TRP A 67 1.03 33.18 -2.91
N ARG A 68 2.00 33.94 -3.46
CA ARG A 68 3.16 33.42 -4.17
C ARG A 68 4.09 32.62 -3.26
N ASP A 69 4.41 33.11 -2.08
CA ASP A 69 5.29 32.41 -1.13
C ASP A 69 4.63 31.16 -0.57
N THR A 70 3.30 31.15 -0.34
CA THR A 70 2.58 29.91 0.02
C THR A 70 2.51 28.92 -1.14
N LEU A 71 2.26 29.38 -2.36
CA LEU A 71 2.30 28.50 -3.53
C LEU A 71 3.70 27.93 -3.77
N ILE A 72 4.76 28.66 -3.46
CA ILE A 72 6.14 28.16 -3.56
C ILE A 72 6.41 27.15 -2.45
N TRP A 73 6.10 27.47 -1.20
CA TRP A 73 6.36 26.61 -0.04
C TRP A 73 5.48 25.35 0.00
N CYS A 74 4.25 25.40 -0.52
CA CYS A 74 3.38 24.22 -0.64
C CYS A 74 3.55 23.52 -1.99
N GLY A 75 3.69 24.27 -3.08
CA GLY A 75 3.75 23.74 -4.44
C GLY A 75 5.06 23.04 -4.76
N ILE A 76 6.22 23.53 -4.27
CA ILE A 76 7.50 22.84 -4.50
C ILE A 76 7.51 21.45 -3.85
N PRO A 77 7.17 21.27 -2.56
CA PRO A 77 7.09 19.93 -1.97
C PRO A 77 6.09 19.02 -2.69
N ILE A 78 4.91 19.54 -3.06
CA ILE A 78 3.92 18.76 -3.81
C ILE A 78 4.49 18.34 -5.18
N LEU A 79 5.13 19.25 -5.91
CA LEU A 79 5.77 18.95 -7.20
C LEU A 79 6.90 17.94 -7.05
N VAL A 80 7.74 18.07 -6.02
CA VAL A 80 8.82 17.11 -5.73
C VAL A 80 8.24 15.74 -5.43
N VAL A 81 7.19 15.64 -4.61
CA VAL A 81 6.50 14.37 -4.35
C VAL A 81 5.90 13.79 -5.63
N ILE A 82 5.28 14.61 -6.49
CA ILE A 82 4.75 14.18 -7.79
C ILE A 82 5.88 13.68 -8.69
N LEU A 83 6.99 14.40 -8.78
CA LEU A 83 8.12 14.02 -9.61
C LEU A 83 8.74 12.71 -9.13
N ILE A 84 8.94 12.55 -7.83
CA ILE A 84 9.39 11.30 -7.23
C ILE A 84 8.39 10.17 -7.54
N ARG A 85 7.08 10.40 -7.38
CA ARG A 85 6.04 9.42 -7.71
C ARG A 85 6.06 9.02 -9.18
N VAL A 86 6.19 9.98 -10.09
CA VAL A 86 6.27 9.73 -11.54
C VAL A 86 7.54 8.96 -11.90
N LEU A 87 8.68 9.27 -11.26
CA LEU A 87 9.92 8.53 -11.47
C LEU A 87 9.86 7.08 -10.92
N LEU A 88 9.03 6.84 -9.91
CA LEU A 88 8.81 5.52 -9.31
C LEU A 88 7.72 4.69 -10.01
N VAL A 89 7.15 5.23 -11.09
CA VAL A 89 6.09 4.59 -11.86
C VAL A 89 6.59 4.22 -13.25
N GLY A 90 6.32 2.99 -13.69
CA GLY A 90 6.62 2.53 -15.06
C GLY A 90 5.38 2.55 -15.94
N PHE A 91 5.56 2.92 -17.21
CA PHE A 91 4.51 2.83 -18.23
C PHE A 91 4.95 1.80 -19.28
N TYR A 92 4.19 0.72 -19.40
CA TYR A 92 4.51 -0.38 -20.32
C TYR A 92 3.32 -0.63 -21.26
N GLU A 93 3.63 -0.87 -22.53
CA GLU A 93 2.68 -1.35 -23.53
C GLU A 93 2.70 -2.88 -23.52
N ILE A 94 1.53 -3.52 -23.50
CA ILE A 94 1.43 -4.97 -23.35
C ILE A 94 1.11 -5.61 -24.70
N PRO A 95 2.04 -6.39 -25.27
CA PRO A 95 1.80 -7.07 -26.53
C PRO A 95 1.11 -8.45 -26.38
N SER A 96 1.09 -9.05 -25.18
CA SER A 96 0.73 -10.47 -25.00
C SER A 96 -0.75 -10.72 -24.66
N ARG A 97 -1.33 -11.79 -25.21
CA ARG A 97 -2.70 -12.28 -24.90
C ARG A 97 -2.80 -13.16 -23.64
N SER A 98 -1.68 -13.44 -22.99
CA SER A 98 -1.62 -14.37 -21.85
C SER A 98 -2.35 -13.92 -20.60
N MET A 99 -2.66 -12.63 -20.48
CA MET A 99 -3.39 -12.06 -19.35
C MET A 99 -4.85 -11.72 -19.69
N GLU A 100 -5.36 -12.19 -20.83
CA GLU A 100 -6.78 -12.01 -21.17
C GLU A 100 -7.67 -12.82 -20.21
N SER A 101 -8.71 -12.31 -19.58
CA SER A 101 -9.51 -11.08 -19.74
C SER A 101 -9.14 -9.92 -18.80
N THR A 102 -8.09 -10.06 -17.99
CA THR A 102 -7.60 -9.01 -17.09
C THR A 102 -7.00 -7.86 -17.90
N ILE A 103 -6.19 -8.21 -18.90
CA ILE A 103 -5.46 -7.29 -19.78
C ILE A 103 -5.55 -7.81 -21.21
N GLU A 104 -5.89 -6.93 -22.15
CA GLU A 104 -5.95 -7.26 -23.58
C GLU A 104 -4.78 -6.63 -24.35
N PRO A 105 -4.38 -7.21 -25.50
CA PRO A 105 -3.37 -6.61 -26.36
C PRO A 105 -3.69 -5.15 -26.73
N GLY A 106 -2.72 -4.26 -26.56
CA GLY A 106 -2.88 -2.82 -26.77
C GLY A 106 -3.30 -2.03 -25.52
N ASP A 107 -3.60 -2.71 -24.41
CA ASP A 107 -3.72 -2.07 -23.12
C ASP A 107 -2.36 -1.51 -22.66
N ARG A 108 -2.38 -0.33 -22.03
CA ARG A 108 -1.20 0.23 -21.37
C ARG A 108 -1.39 0.20 -19.87
N VAL A 109 -0.41 -0.38 -19.20
CA VAL A 109 -0.42 -0.51 -17.75
C VAL A 109 0.58 0.42 -17.13
N VAL A 110 0.19 0.87 -15.95
CA VAL A 110 1.07 1.57 -15.04
C VAL A 110 1.51 0.57 -13.98
N THR A 111 2.82 0.54 -13.70
CA THR A 111 3.40 -0.32 -12.68
C THR A 111 4.07 0.51 -11.60
N SER A 112 4.10 -0.03 -10.38
CA SER A 112 4.84 0.53 -9.27
C SER A 112 6.23 -0.10 -9.23
N LYS A 113 7.27 0.73 -9.42
CA LYS A 113 8.67 0.36 -9.20
C LYS A 113 9.08 0.46 -7.73
N LEU A 114 8.16 0.82 -6.84
CA LEU A 114 8.39 0.83 -5.39
C LEU A 114 8.41 -0.57 -4.77
N SER A 115 7.98 -1.59 -5.51
CA SER A 115 8.06 -3.00 -5.09
C SER A 115 9.23 -3.79 -5.73
N PRO A 116 10.52 -3.49 -5.41
CA PRO A 116 11.63 -4.39 -5.73
C PRO A 116 12.53 -4.60 -4.50
N ARG A 117 11.94 -4.79 -3.31
CA ARG A 117 12.67 -5.43 -2.20
C ARG A 117 12.36 -6.92 -2.24
N PRO A 118 13.30 -7.81 -1.88
CA PRO A 118 13.07 -9.27 -1.86
C PRO A 118 11.93 -9.73 -0.94
N PHE A 119 11.26 -8.82 -0.20
CA PHE A 119 10.16 -9.10 0.73
C PHE A 119 8.83 -8.42 0.35
N GLY A 120 8.74 -7.78 -0.83
CA GLY A 120 7.56 -6.99 -1.22
C GLY A 120 6.51 -7.72 -2.05
N LEU A 121 6.89 -8.80 -2.75
CA LEU A 121 5.99 -9.54 -3.63
C LEU A 121 5.06 -10.45 -2.82
N LYS A 122 3.82 -10.52 -3.26
CA LYS A 122 2.77 -11.36 -2.68
C LYS A 122 2.17 -12.25 -3.76
N ARG A 123 1.66 -13.41 -3.33
CA ARG A 123 0.85 -14.27 -4.21
C ARG A 123 -0.34 -13.46 -4.73
N GLY A 124 -0.60 -13.57 -6.03
CA GLY A 124 -1.62 -12.81 -6.74
C GLY A 124 -1.12 -11.53 -7.41
N ASP A 125 0.05 -10.99 -7.03
CA ASP A 125 0.61 -9.80 -7.70
C ASP A 125 0.73 -10.02 -9.21
N VAL A 126 0.34 -9.01 -9.99
CA VAL A 126 0.59 -9.00 -11.43
C VAL A 126 1.92 -8.30 -11.67
N VAL A 127 2.94 -9.04 -12.12
CA VAL A 127 4.31 -8.54 -12.25
C VAL A 127 4.70 -8.38 -13.71
N VAL A 128 5.45 -7.32 -13.99
CA VAL A 128 6.18 -7.14 -15.25
C VAL A 128 7.64 -7.48 -15.00
N PHE A 129 8.20 -8.39 -15.78
CA PHE A 129 9.57 -8.87 -15.63
C PHE A 129 10.28 -8.96 -16.99
N HIS A 130 11.61 -8.88 -16.96
CA HIS A 130 12.45 -9.17 -18.12
C HIS A 130 12.35 -10.64 -18.48
N ASP A 131 12.28 -10.96 -19.77
CA ASP A 131 12.24 -12.35 -20.24
C ASP A 131 13.57 -13.08 -19.90
N PRO A 132 13.56 -14.04 -18.95
CA PRO A 132 14.79 -14.61 -18.41
C PRO A 132 15.46 -15.60 -19.38
N ALA A 133 14.68 -16.26 -20.24
CA ALA A 133 15.15 -17.33 -21.10
C ALA A 133 14.54 -17.30 -22.51
N ASN A 134 14.18 -16.11 -23.01
CA ASN A 134 13.59 -15.90 -24.33
C ASN A 134 12.28 -16.68 -24.54
N TRP A 135 11.44 -16.72 -23.50
CA TRP A 135 10.08 -17.27 -23.53
C TRP A 135 9.21 -16.61 -24.62
N LEU A 136 9.54 -15.36 -25.00
CA LEU A 136 8.91 -14.60 -26.08
C LEU A 136 9.26 -15.09 -27.49
N ALA A 137 10.19 -16.05 -27.66
CA ALA A 137 10.56 -16.56 -28.99
C ALA A 137 9.37 -17.08 -29.82
N GLY A 138 8.27 -17.46 -29.16
CA GLY A 138 6.99 -17.83 -29.79
C GLY A 138 5.93 -16.72 -29.87
N GLU A 139 6.08 -15.64 -29.11
CA GLU A 139 5.14 -14.50 -29.04
C GLU A 139 5.84 -13.25 -29.60
N GLN A 140 6.12 -13.23 -30.91
CA GLN A 140 6.70 -12.07 -31.59
C GLN A 140 5.80 -10.84 -31.45
N SER A 141 6.12 -9.99 -30.46
CA SER A 141 5.76 -8.59 -30.50
C SER A 141 6.46 -7.99 -31.71
N GLY A 142 5.73 -7.74 -32.80
CA GLY A 142 6.25 -7.14 -34.03
C GLY A 142 6.76 -5.69 -33.87
N ASN A 143 6.98 -5.23 -32.64
CA ASN A 143 7.45 -3.90 -32.30
C ASN A 143 8.84 -3.97 -31.66
N PRO A 144 9.92 -3.60 -32.37
CA PRO A 144 11.29 -3.54 -31.84
C PRO A 144 11.48 -2.55 -30.67
N LEU A 145 10.50 -1.68 -30.40
CA LEU A 145 10.49 -0.74 -29.28
C LEU A 145 9.74 -1.29 -28.06
N ALA A 146 8.96 -2.36 -28.23
CA ALA A 146 8.39 -3.10 -27.12
C ALA A 146 9.49 -4.05 -26.62
N GLY A 147 10.23 -3.64 -25.58
CA GLY A 147 11.33 -4.44 -25.04
C GLY A 147 10.90 -5.83 -24.57
N ASP A 148 11.89 -6.65 -24.19
CA ASP A 148 11.74 -8.05 -23.76
C ASP A 148 11.08 -8.16 -22.38
N TYR A 149 9.83 -7.73 -22.28
CA TYR A 149 9.04 -7.72 -21.05
C TYR A 149 7.84 -8.64 -21.17
N LEU A 150 7.63 -9.41 -20.11
CA LEU A 150 6.47 -10.26 -19.92
C LEU A 150 5.64 -9.76 -18.74
N ILE A 151 4.34 -10.02 -18.80
CA ILE A 151 3.42 -9.75 -17.70
C ILE A 151 2.67 -11.01 -17.33
N LYS A 152 2.76 -11.42 -16.07
CA LYS A 152 2.13 -12.64 -15.53
C LYS A 152 1.71 -12.41 -14.08
N ARG A 153 0.90 -13.30 -13.54
CA ARG A 153 0.49 -13.32 -12.13
C ARG A 153 1.42 -14.20 -11.32
N VAL A 154 1.86 -13.73 -10.16
CA VAL A 154 2.61 -14.52 -9.18
C VAL A 154 1.68 -15.53 -8.53
N ILE A 155 1.99 -16.82 -8.67
CA ILE A 155 1.23 -17.91 -8.04
C ILE A 155 2.01 -18.50 -6.86
N GLY A 156 3.34 -18.60 -6.99
CA GLY A 156 4.23 -19.10 -5.94
C GLY A 156 5.38 -18.14 -5.63
N LEU A 157 5.67 -18.01 -4.33
CA LEU A 157 6.81 -17.27 -3.77
C LEU A 157 7.94 -18.23 -3.37
N PRO A 158 9.15 -17.74 -3.05
CA PRO A 158 10.25 -18.61 -2.61
C PRO A 158 9.84 -19.62 -1.53
N GLY A 159 10.13 -20.89 -1.77
CA GLY A 159 9.80 -22.01 -0.88
C GLY A 159 8.40 -22.60 -1.07
N ASP A 160 7.52 -21.97 -1.84
CA ASP A 160 6.21 -22.54 -2.14
C ASP A 160 6.34 -23.78 -3.02
N THR A 161 5.44 -24.74 -2.83
CA THR A 161 5.21 -25.83 -3.78
C THR A 161 3.91 -25.56 -4.52
N VAL A 162 4.01 -25.35 -5.84
CA VAL A 162 2.87 -25.11 -6.73
C VAL A 162 2.66 -26.35 -7.57
N GLU A 163 1.44 -26.89 -7.56
CA GLU A 163 1.14 -28.13 -8.26
C GLU A 163 -0.27 -28.15 -8.85
N CYS A 164 -0.46 -28.98 -9.85
CA CYS A 164 -1.75 -29.27 -10.46
C CYS A 164 -1.75 -30.72 -10.93
N GLU A 165 -2.87 -31.41 -10.75
CA GLU A 165 -3.06 -32.80 -11.19
C GLU A 165 -3.47 -32.89 -12.68
N GLY A 166 -3.65 -31.75 -13.35
CA GLY A 166 -3.95 -31.65 -14.79
C GLY A 166 -5.32 -31.01 -15.08
N ALA A 167 -5.84 -31.26 -16.28
CA ALA A 167 -7.08 -30.66 -16.77
C ALA A 167 -8.25 -30.84 -15.78
N GLY A 168 -8.99 -29.77 -15.54
CA GLY A 168 -10.10 -29.70 -14.59
C GLY A 168 -9.73 -29.73 -13.11
N GLN A 169 -8.45 -29.86 -12.75
CA GLN A 169 -7.99 -29.86 -11.37
C GLN A 169 -7.54 -28.46 -10.94
N PRO A 170 -7.77 -28.06 -9.67
CA PRO A 170 -7.32 -26.75 -9.19
C PRO A 170 -5.79 -26.68 -9.13
N ILE A 171 -5.25 -25.46 -9.17
CA ILE A 171 -3.89 -25.23 -8.67
C ILE A 171 -3.91 -25.44 -7.15
N LYS A 172 -2.90 -26.12 -6.63
CA LYS A 172 -2.60 -26.20 -5.21
C LYS A 172 -1.32 -25.45 -4.93
N VAL A 173 -1.31 -24.66 -3.86
CA VAL A 173 -0.10 -24.01 -3.34
C VAL A 173 0.09 -24.48 -1.91
N ASN A 174 1.25 -25.08 -1.62
CA ASN A 174 1.56 -25.69 -0.32
C ASN A 174 0.47 -26.68 0.14
N GLY A 175 -0.04 -27.49 -0.79
CA GLY A 175 -1.10 -28.48 -0.54
C GLY A 175 -2.53 -27.92 -0.46
N VAL A 176 -2.71 -26.59 -0.47
CA VAL A 176 -4.02 -25.94 -0.41
C VAL A 176 -4.51 -25.62 -1.81
N ALA A 177 -5.67 -26.17 -2.20
CA ALA A 177 -6.32 -25.85 -3.47
C ALA A 177 -6.80 -24.38 -3.47
N VAL A 178 -6.35 -23.60 -4.46
CA VAL A 178 -6.75 -22.21 -4.63
C VAL A 178 -7.93 -22.08 -5.60
N ASN A 179 -8.88 -21.20 -5.29
CA ASN A 179 -10.01 -20.92 -6.16
C ASN A 179 -9.72 -19.70 -7.04
N GLU A 180 -9.31 -19.96 -8.28
CA GLU A 180 -8.84 -18.92 -9.22
C GLU A 180 -9.97 -18.28 -10.03
N THR A 181 -11.24 -18.59 -9.75
CA THR A 181 -12.41 -18.12 -10.53
C THR A 181 -12.49 -16.58 -10.61
N ALA A 182 -11.88 -15.86 -9.68
CA ALA A 182 -11.87 -14.39 -9.66
C ALA A 182 -11.11 -13.75 -10.82
N TYR A 183 -10.04 -14.39 -11.31
CA TYR A 183 -9.15 -13.82 -12.36
C TYR A 183 -8.90 -14.75 -13.54
N LEU A 184 -9.11 -16.05 -13.37
CA LEU A 184 -8.94 -17.03 -14.43
C LEU A 184 -9.92 -16.75 -15.58
N LYS A 185 -9.42 -16.78 -16.83
CA LYS A 185 -10.28 -16.62 -18.00
C LYS A 185 -11.41 -17.66 -17.98
N ALA A 186 -12.64 -17.23 -18.23
CA ALA A 186 -13.77 -18.16 -18.23
C ALA A 186 -13.58 -19.28 -19.27
N GLY A 187 -13.87 -20.52 -18.85
CA GLY A 187 -13.85 -21.70 -19.72
C GLY A 187 -12.47 -22.28 -20.01
N VAL A 188 -11.42 -21.88 -19.29
CA VAL A 188 -10.11 -22.53 -19.36
C VAL A 188 -9.80 -23.30 -18.07
N ASP A 189 -9.12 -24.42 -18.20
CA ASP A 189 -8.64 -25.17 -17.05
C ASP A 189 -7.45 -24.45 -16.38
N PRO A 190 -7.28 -24.59 -15.05
CA PRO A 190 -6.13 -24.04 -14.35
C PRO A 190 -4.78 -24.50 -14.93
N SER A 191 -4.71 -25.76 -15.38
CA SER A 191 -3.62 -26.31 -16.18
C SER A 191 -4.13 -27.42 -17.10
N ALA A 192 -3.59 -27.52 -18.31
CA ALA A 192 -3.94 -28.58 -19.25
C ALA A 192 -3.23 -29.92 -18.94
N PHE A 193 -2.14 -29.87 -18.17
CA PHE A 193 -1.28 -31.01 -17.83
C PHE A 193 -0.82 -30.94 -16.38
N PRO A 194 -0.47 -32.09 -15.78
CA PRO A 194 0.02 -32.12 -14.41
C PRO A 194 1.42 -31.52 -14.30
N PHE A 195 1.70 -30.86 -13.18
CA PHE A 195 3.02 -30.39 -12.80
C PHE A 195 3.13 -30.27 -11.28
N SER A 196 4.36 -30.28 -10.76
CA SER A 196 4.65 -29.96 -9.36
C SER A 196 6.04 -29.32 -9.30
N VAL A 197 6.09 -28.08 -8.80
CA VAL A 197 7.30 -27.26 -8.77
C VAL A 197 7.46 -26.63 -7.40
N THR A 198 8.62 -26.81 -6.79
CA THR A 198 9.03 -26.05 -5.61
C THR A 198 9.84 -24.83 -6.03
N VAL A 199 9.38 -23.64 -5.64
CA VAL A 199 10.00 -22.37 -5.98
C VAL A 199 11.31 -22.21 -5.23
N SER A 200 12.41 -22.06 -5.97
CA SER A 200 13.74 -21.85 -5.42
C SER A 200 13.87 -20.49 -4.72
N ALA A 201 14.91 -20.35 -3.90
CA ALA A 201 15.22 -19.07 -3.27
C ALA A 201 15.43 -17.97 -4.32
N ASN A 202 14.96 -16.75 -4.03
CA ASN A 202 15.04 -15.58 -4.91
C ASN A 202 14.31 -15.71 -6.25
N HIS A 203 13.40 -16.67 -6.39
CA HIS A 203 12.59 -16.83 -7.59
C HIS A 203 11.10 -16.78 -7.27
N ILE A 204 10.29 -16.59 -8.31
CA ILE A 204 8.83 -16.67 -8.27
C ILE A 204 8.34 -17.62 -9.36
N PHE A 205 7.19 -18.24 -9.10
CA PHE A 205 6.46 -19.03 -10.09
C PHE A 205 5.28 -18.21 -10.59
N VAL A 206 5.21 -17.99 -11.90
CA VAL A 206 4.23 -17.08 -12.51
C VAL A 206 3.39 -17.79 -13.57
N MET A 207 2.12 -17.40 -13.66
CA MET A 207 1.17 -17.95 -14.63
C MET A 207 0.36 -16.83 -15.28
N GLY A 208 -0.03 -17.01 -16.53
CA GLY A 208 -0.96 -16.11 -17.20
C GLY A 208 -2.42 -16.39 -16.78
N ASP A 209 -3.26 -15.36 -16.76
CA ASP A 209 -4.70 -15.51 -16.47
C ASP A 209 -5.44 -16.25 -17.62
N ASN A 210 -4.93 -16.15 -18.85
CA ASN A 210 -5.35 -16.96 -20.00
C ASN A 210 -4.52 -18.25 -20.08
N ARG A 211 -4.83 -19.23 -19.22
CA ARG A 211 -4.00 -20.45 -19.07
C ARG A 211 -3.76 -21.23 -20.34
N ALA A 212 -4.74 -21.21 -21.26
CA ALA A 212 -4.68 -21.90 -22.54
C ALA A 212 -3.80 -21.19 -23.59
N ASN A 213 -3.47 -19.91 -23.37
CA ASN A 213 -2.68 -19.10 -24.29
C ASN A 213 -1.59 -18.34 -23.53
N SER A 214 -0.86 -19.06 -22.68
CA SER A 214 0.22 -18.49 -21.89
C SER A 214 1.38 -19.47 -21.81
N ALA A 215 2.46 -19.15 -22.52
CA ALA A 215 3.76 -19.76 -22.30
C ALA A 215 4.36 -19.13 -21.02
N ASP A 216 4.07 -19.73 -19.87
CA ASP A 216 4.51 -19.27 -18.54
C ASP A 216 5.36 -20.33 -17.83
N SER A 217 5.56 -20.20 -16.51
CA SER A 217 6.45 -21.06 -15.73
C SER A 217 6.19 -22.56 -15.91
N ARG A 218 4.94 -22.95 -16.21
CA ARG A 218 4.59 -24.36 -16.42
C ARG A 218 5.28 -24.98 -17.63
N TYR A 219 5.53 -24.18 -18.67
CA TYR A 219 6.03 -24.63 -19.97
C TYR A 219 7.55 -24.53 -20.12
N HIS A 220 8.22 -23.75 -19.28
CA HIS A 220 9.66 -23.47 -19.39
C HIS A 220 10.50 -24.21 -18.35
N GLN A 221 10.01 -25.34 -17.83
CA GLN A 221 10.70 -26.12 -16.80
C GLN A 221 12.05 -26.72 -17.25
N ASP A 222 12.33 -26.70 -18.55
CA ASP A 222 13.58 -27.14 -19.18
C ASP A 222 14.61 -26.01 -19.36
N ASP A 223 14.31 -24.77 -18.95
CA ASP A 223 15.28 -23.67 -18.95
C ASP A 223 16.28 -23.73 -17.76
N GLY A 224 17.22 -22.77 -17.72
CA GLY A 224 18.26 -22.71 -16.69
C GLY A 224 17.75 -22.54 -15.26
N ASP A 225 16.55 -21.96 -15.10
CA ASP A 225 15.91 -21.67 -13.82
C ASP A 225 14.65 -22.54 -13.58
N LYS A 226 14.43 -23.56 -14.42
CA LYS A 226 13.31 -24.50 -14.38
C LYS A 226 11.94 -23.81 -14.44
N GLY A 227 11.83 -22.81 -15.30
CA GLY A 227 10.60 -22.04 -15.52
C GLY A 227 10.32 -21.05 -14.40
N LEU A 228 11.24 -20.86 -13.47
CA LEU A 228 11.12 -19.87 -12.42
C LEU A 228 11.69 -18.53 -12.87
N VAL A 229 11.07 -17.44 -12.43
CA VAL A 229 11.53 -16.09 -12.77
C VAL A 229 12.37 -15.56 -11.62
N PRO A 230 13.61 -15.11 -11.86
CA PRO A 230 14.40 -14.42 -10.85
C PRO A 230 13.69 -13.16 -10.35
N MET A 231 13.60 -12.97 -9.03
CA MET A 231 12.98 -11.77 -8.47
C MET A 231 13.72 -10.48 -8.88
N SER A 232 15.00 -10.58 -9.24
CA SER A 232 15.80 -9.48 -9.79
C SER A 232 15.31 -8.99 -11.15
N ASP A 233 14.62 -9.85 -11.91
CA ASP A 233 14.14 -9.54 -13.25
C ASP A 233 12.78 -8.83 -13.21
N VAL A 234 12.13 -8.81 -12.04
CA VAL A 234 10.88 -8.08 -11.81
C VAL A 234 11.13 -6.59 -11.82
N VAL A 235 10.53 -5.91 -12.80
CA VAL A 235 10.69 -4.48 -13.06
C VAL A 235 9.62 -3.65 -12.37
N GLY A 236 8.48 -4.26 -12.05
CA GLY A 236 7.43 -3.63 -11.25
C GLY A 236 6.16 -4.46 -11.15
N VAL A 237 5.31 -4.07 -10.20
CA VAL A 237 3.97 -4.66 -9.98
C VAL A 237 2.93 -3.77 -10.65
N GLY A 238 2.08 -4.35 -11.49
CA GLY A 238 0.97 -3.68 -12.17
C GLY A 238 -0.07 -3.17 -11.17
N ILE A 239 -0.43 -1.89 -11.27
CA ILE A 239 -1.39 -1.26 -10.35
C ILE A 239 -2.69 -0.86 -11.05
N ALA A 240 -2.61 -0.45 -12.32
CA ALA A 240 -3.79 -0.06 -13.09
C ALA A 240 -3.54 -0.14 -14.60
N ARG A 241 -4.62 -0.32 -15.34
CA ARG A 241 -4.71 -0.03 -16.76
C ARG A 241 -5.15 1.42 -16.93
N TYR A 242 -4.38 2.21 -17.67
CA TYR A 242 -4.67 3.63 -17.91
C TYR A 242 -5.05 3.96 -19.35
N TRP A 243 -4.87 3.00 -20.27
CA TRP A 243 -5.28 3.11 -21.68
C TRP A 243 -5.81 1.75 -22.18
N PRO A 244 -6.85 1.70 -23.04
CA PRO A 244 -7.63 2.83 -23.58
C PRO A 244 -8.50 3.53 -22.51
N LEU A 245 -8.84 4.80 -22.72
CA LEU A 245 -9.61 5.60 -21.75
C LEU A 245 -10.97 4.97 -21.39
N SER A 246 -11.56 4.21 -22.30
CA SER A 246 -12.81 3.47 -22.10
C SER A 246 -12.70 2.27 -21.15
N ARG A 247 -11.48 1.86 -20.78
CA ARG A 247 -11.21 0.67 -19.96
C ARG A 247 -10.32 0.95 -18.76
N ILE A 248 -10.17 2.22 -18.35
CA ILE A 248 -9.38 2.55 -17.15
C ILE A 248 -9.91 1.77 -15.95
N SER A 249 -9.04 0.98 -15.32
CA SER A 249 -9.38 0.16 -14.16
C SER A 249 -8.14 -0.13 -13.34
N GLY A 250 -8.30 -0.28 -12.02
CA GLY A 250 -7.28 -0.88 -11.18
C GLY A 250 -7.01 -2.33 -11.61
N LEU A 251 -5.76 -2.77 -11.48
CA LEU A 251 -5.40 -4.18 -11.59
C LEU A 251 -5.51 -4.79 -10.20
N ASP A 252 -6.41 -5.77 -10.06
CA ASP A 252 -6.59 -6.47 -8.80
C ASP A 252 -5.60 -7.65 -8.71
N ALA A 253 -4.88 -7.70 -7.61
CA ALA A 253 -3.95 -8.77 -7.29
C ALA A 253 -4.68 -10.02 -6.76
N HIS A 254 -5.94 -9.89 -6.33
CA HIS A 254 -6.73 -11.02 -5.83
C HIS A 254 -6.05 -11.80 -4.69
N HIS A 255 -5.42 -11.09 -3.75
CA HIS A 255 -4.69 -11.71 -2.63
C HIS A 255 -5.58 -12.61 -1.77
N GLU A 256 -6.89 -12.36 -1.75
CA GLU A 256 -7.89 -13.16 -1.05
C GLU A 256 -7.90 -14.62 -1.53
N VAL A 257 -7.58 -14.89 -2.81
CA VAL A 257 -7.50 -16.25 -3.37
C VAL A 257 -6.43 -17.09 -2.67
N PHE A 258 -5.39 -16.43 -2.16
CA PHE A 258 -4.24 -17.07 -1.51
C PHE A 258 -4.24 -16.92 0.02
N SER A 259 -5.29 -16.30 0.60
CA SER A 259 -5.34 -15.98 2.03
C SER A 259 -5.28 -17.20 2.96
N ASN A 260 -5.73 -18.36 2.48
CA ASN A 260 -5.70 -19.63 3.22
C ASN A 260 -4.46 -20.48 2.92
N VAL A 261 -3.56 -20.01 2.06
CA VAL A 261 -2.33 -20.72 1.71
C VAL A 261 -1.29 -20.47 2.80
N PRO A 262 -0.77 -21.51 3.47
CA PRO A 262 0.25 -21.35 4.49
C PRO A 262 1.56 -20.82 3.90
N ASP A 263 2.36 -20.18 4.73
CA ASP A 263 3.72 -19.78 4.35
C ASP A 263 4.61 -21.02 4.14
N ALA A 264 5.58 -20.89 3.23
CA ALA A 264 6.53 -21.95 2.94
C ALA A 264 7.16 -22.51 4.22
N GLY A 265 7.09 -23.83 4.41
CA GLY A 265 7.69 -24.54 5.55
C GLY A 265 6.75 -24.80 6.75
N SER A 266 5.56 -24.19 6.82
CA SER A 266 4.60 -24.45 7.92
C SER A 266 3.69 -25.67 7.71
N ALA A 267 3.66 -26.22 6.49
CA ALA A 267 2.96 -27.48 6.19
C ALA A 267 3.71 -28.74 6.68
N GLY A 268 4.98 -28.62 7.12
CA GLY A 268 5.82 -29.74 7.56
C GLY A 268 5.69 -30.11 9.04
N ASP A 269 5.04 -29.29 9.87
CA ASP A 269 4.94 -29.48 11.33
C ASP A 269 3.57 -30.04 11.79
N ALA A 270 2.69 -30.42 10.87
CA ALA A 270 1.32 -30.85 11.16
C ALA A 270 1.03 -32.33 10.81
N ALA A 271 2.05 -33.19 10.76
CA ALA A 271 1.91 -34.63 10.51
C ALA A 271 2.47 -35.49 11.66
#